data_AF-A0A258W0P8-F1
#
_entry.id   AF-A0A258W0P8-F1
#
_cell.length_a   1.000
_cell.length_b   1.000
_cell.length_c   1.000
_cell.angle_alpha   90.00
_cell.angle_beta   90.00
_cell.angle_gamma   90.00
#
_symmetry.space_group_name_H-M   'P 1'
#
loop_
_entity.id
_entity.type
_entity.pdbx_description
1 polymer ?
#
loop_
_entity_poly.entity_id
_entity_poly.type
_entity_poly.pdbx_seq_one_letter_code
_entity_poly.pdbx_strand_id
1 'polypeptide(L)'
;MRGFFMKLKSVFFFLFFFVISIAHSMEIRCVGKTNDVSASENAKFELEIKTDKNPIFRDMGVFYRSTIKYFYSKNTSYTGIDLSEKISTYLNKIVFKGSIANKRNLTFEFDQNNSIKSAVLNYDSKIINQPVECEIDGNMPMRPSCPIDSEKQAYLLKAINASDLDIIQTAIDCGANVNQADSNGCTPIMYTVEPTCGKNESRTYRSLLSKTPQILDLLTSNGAFVDTVDSRKETALIKAAKMGVTDVYETFIGLEANFDSQDEVGNTALMYAVESGDKRVVEQVLEGNPDRKIRNNAGNTALDLAKILQRSEIVDLVRIADVAIVIEGKSNGACVPEKVNLKQGQVVDLTLKATDKMFKLTAPNLGIEMMADRNGLTKKTIVFDKKGNFKFSCGFHGVGKPTLGSFEIE
;
A
#
# COMPACT_ATOMS: atom_id res chain seq x y z
N MET A 1 79.35 13.05 15.50
CA MET A 1 78.23 14.02 15.57
C MET A 1 76.96 13.24 15.87
N ARG A 2 76.25 13.63 16.95
CA ARG A 2 74.83 13.40 17.34
C ARG A 2 74.03 12.47 16.40
N GLY A 3 73.27 11.46 16.82
CA GLY A 3 72.47 11.21 18.02
C GLY A 3 71.28 10.34 17.55
N PHE A 4 70.95 9.23 18.21
CA PHE A 4 69.84 9.08 19.16
C PHE A 4 68.61 8.32 18.60
N PHE A 5 68.48 7.07 19.05
CA PHE A 5 67.27 6.38 19.57
C PHE A 5 65.94 6.26 18.77
N MET A 6 65.59 4.97 18.56
CA MET A 6 64.34 4.27 18.92
C MET A 6 62.97 4.56 18.26
N LYS A 7 62.44 3.45 17.68
CA LYS A 7 61.14 2.75 17.95
C LYS A 7 59.85 3.11 17.17
N LEU A 8 59.37 2.04 16.51
CA LEU A 8 58.01 1.44 16.50
C LEU A 8 57.00 1.74 15.36
N LYS A 9 56.46 0.60 14.85
CA LYS A 9 55.13 0.31 14.28
C LYS A 9 54.89 0.42 12.76
N SER A 10 54.90 -0.76 12.12
CA SER A 10 53.87 -1.33 11.22
C SER A 10 53.00 -0.37 10.40
N VAL A 11 53.16 -0.39 9.07
CA VAL A 11 52.14 0.04 8.11
C VAL A 11 52.09 -0.96 6.94
N PHE A 12 50.93 -1.60 6.81
CA PHE A 12 50.41 -2.34 5.65
C PHE A 12 50.63 -1.57 4.33
N PHE A 13 51.07 -2.23 3.25
CA PHE A 13 50.82 -1.71 1.90
C PHE A 13 50.63 -2.84 0.86
N PHE A 14 49.35 -3.09 0.60
CA PHE A 14 48.68 -3.61 -0.60
C PHE A 14 49.54 -4.07 -1.79
N LEU A 15 49.49 -5.38 -2.08
CA LEU A 15 49.62 -5.90 -3.44
C LEU A 15 48.30 -5.63 -4.19
N PHE A 16 48.36 -4.72 -5.18
CA PHE A 16 47.31 -4.49 -6.16
C PHE A 16 47.13 -5.74 -7.04
N PHE A 17 46.12 -6.56 -6.77
CA PHE A 17 45.51 -7.39 -7.80
C PHE A 17 44.61 -6.49 -8.64
N PHE A 18 45.11 -6.06 -9.80
CA PHE A 18 44.27 -5.49 -10.87
C PHE A 18 43.34 -6.61 -11.38
N VAL A 19 42.14 -6.69 -10.83
CA VAL A 19 41.03 -7.36 -11.52
C VAL A 19 40.67 -6.44 -12.68
N ILE A 20 41.02 -6.83 -13.90
CA ILE A 20 40.50 -6.20 -15.12
C ILE A 20 38.98 -6.38 -15.08
N SER A 21 38.27 -5.34 -14.64
CA SER A 21 36.82 -5.28 -14.72
C SER A 21 36.47 -5.12 -16.20
N ILE A 22 36.25 -6.24 -16.90
CA ILE A 22 35.69 -6.20 -18.26
C ILE A 22 34.29 -5.61 -18.11
N ALA A 23 34.14 -4.34 -18.50
CA ALA A 23 32.85 -3.67 -18.61
C ALA A 23 32.06 -4.40 -19.70
N HIS A 24 31.12 -5.25 -19.28
CA HIS A 24 30.19 -5.90 -20.19
C HIS A 24 29.08 -4.90 -20.50
N SER A 25 29.25 -4.16 -21.59
CA SER A 25 28.18 -3.33 -22.15
C SER A 25 27.27 -4.19 -23.02
N MET A 26 25.98 -4.21 -22.69
CA MET A 26 24.92 -4.62 -23.59
C MET A 26 24.49 -3.39 -24.38
N GLU A 27 24.15 -3.57 -25.66
CA GLU A 27 23.54 -2.59 -26.55
C GLU A 27 22.29 -3.20 -27.21
N ILE A 28 21.09 -2.74 -26.83
CA ILE A 28 19.86 -3.18 -27.50
C ILE A 28 19.46 -2.12 -28.53
N ARG A 29 19.38 -2.53 -29.80
CA ARG A 29 18.87 -1.72 -30.92
C ARG A 29 17.48 -2.15 -31.31
N CYS A 30 16.56 -1.21 -31.33
CA CYS A 30 15.17 -1.47 -31.71
C CYS A 30 14.73 -0.53 -32.82
N VAL A 31 14.11 -1.09 -33.85
CA VAL A 31 13.48 -0.38 -34.97
C VAL A 31 11.99 -0.69 -34.99
N GLY A 32 11.17 0.35 -34.85
CA GLY A 32 9.71 0.23 -34.92
C GLY A 32 9.10 1.28 -35.84
N LYS A 33 7.82 1.09 -36.18
CA LYS A 33 6.99 2.09 -36.86
C LYS A 33 5.90 2.57 -35.91
N THR A 34 5.74 3.88 -35.77
CA THR A 34 4.63 4.45 -34.99
C THR A 34 3.60 5.14 -35.88
N ASN A 35 2.32 4.90 -35.56
CA ASN A 35 1.16 5.56 -36.18
C ASN A 35 0.68 6.76 -35.35
N ASP A 36 1.57 7.43 -34.60
CA ASP A 36 1.19 8.60 -33.81
C ASP A 36 0.49 9.63 -34.71
N VAL A 37 -0.81 9.81 -34.48
CA VAL A 37 -1.77 10.51 -35.37
C VAL A 37 -1.43 11.99 -35.53
N SER A 38 -0.47 12.49 -34.73
CA SER A 38 0.04 13.85 -34.78
C SER A 38 1.14 14.09 -35.82
N ALA A 39 1.71 13.05 -36.43
CA ALA A 39 2.75 13.18 -37.43
C ALA A 39 2.43 12.33 -38.67
N SER A 40 2.35 13.00 -39.83
CA SER A 40 1.76 12.47 -41.07
C SER A 40 2.61 11.42 -41.81
N GLU A 41 3.64 10.85 -41.20
CA GLU A 41 4.50 9.84 -41.83
C GLU A 41 4.97 8.79 -40.81
N ASN A 42 5.23 7.57 -41.28
CA ASN A 42 5.77 6.48 -40.47
C ASN A 42 7.11 6.91 -39.84
N ALA A 43 7.14 7.18 -38.53
CA ALA A 43 8.39 7.42 -37.82
C ALA A 43 9.16 6.10 -37.64
N LYS A 44 10.44 6.08 -37.99
CA LYS A 44 11.38 5.05 -37.49
C LYS A 44 12.04 5.55 -36.21
N PHE A 45 12.46 4.66 -35.33
CA PHE A 45 13.32 5.01 -34.19
C PHE A 45 14.43 3.98 -34.03
N GLU A 46 15.52 4.37 -33.36
CA GLU A 46 16.63 3.47 -33.02
C GLU A 46 16.96 3.64 -31.54
N LEU A 47 16.70 2.58 -30.76
CA LEU A 47 17.01 2.53 -29.34
C LEU A 47 18.49 2.19 -29.11
N GLU A 48 19.14 2.79 -28.10
CA GLU A 48 20.49 2.39 -27.66
C GLU A 48 20.49 2.26 -26.13
N ILE A 49 20.49 1.03 -25.61
CA ILE A 49 20.57 0.78 -24.16
C ILE A 49 21.98 0.36 -23.81
N LYS A 50 22.74 1.16 -23.04
CA LYS A 50 24.07 0.78 -22.54
C LYS A 50 24.03 0.36 -21.07
N THR A 51 24.70 -0.74 -20.73
CA THR A 51 24.78 -1.23 -19.34
C THR A 51 26.22 -1.21 -18.82
N ASP A 52 26.51 -0.47 -17.77
CA ASP A 52 27.81 -0.56 -17.08
C ASP A 52 27.65 -1.33 -15.76
N LYS A 53 28.51 -2.32 -15.51
CA LYS A 53 28.68 -2.91 -14.17
C LYS A 53 29.37 -1.87 -13.28
N ASN A 54 28.61 -1.12 -12.48
CA ASN A 54 29.20 -0.28 -11.44
C ASN A 54 29.33 -1.07 -10.13
N PRO A 55 30.56 -1.37 -9.65
CA PRO A 55 30.80 -2.29 -8.53
C PRO A 55 30.37 -1.78 -7.14
N ILE A 56 29.76 -0.60 -7.05
CA ILE A 56 29.41 0.05 -5.78
C ILE A 56 28.17 -0.57 -5.10
N PHE A 57 27.32 -1.30 -5.84
CA PHE A 57 26.05 -1.81 -5.31
C PHE A 57 26.01 -3.34 -5.36
N ARG A 58 26.76 -3.98 -4.44
CA ARG A 58 26.82 -5.45 -4.32
C ARG A 58 25.59 -6.09 -3.69
N ASP A 59 24.71 -5.31 -3.04
CA ASP A 59 23.57 -5.84 -2.27
C ASP A 59 22.21 -5.17 -2.57
N MET A 60 22.14 -4.32 -3.59
CA MET A 60 20.94 -3.55 -3.94
C MET A 60 20.81 -3.56 -5.46
N GLY A 61 19.61 -3.78 -5.99
CA GLY A 61 19.32 -4.09 -7.41
C GLY A 61 20.19 -3.38 -8.46
N VAL A 62 20.44 -4.09 -9.56
CA VAL A 62 21.28 -3.60 -10.66
C VAL A 62 20.60 -2.39 -11.32
N PHE A 63 21.17 -1.20 -11.14
CA PHE A 63 20.72 0.01 -11.85
C PHE A 63 21.48 0.13 -13.17
N TYR A 64 20.76 0.34 -14.28
CA TYR A 64 21.36 0.58 -15.59
C TYR A 64 21.00 1.97 -16.09
N ARG A 65 21.90 2.57 -16.88
CA ARG A 65 21.73 3.90 -17.45
C ARG A 65 21.53 3.80 -18.96
N SER A 66 20.27 3.86 -19.42
CA SER A 66 19.94 3.88 -20.84
C SER A 66 19.89 5.31 -21.42
N THR A 67 20.12 5.47 -22.71
CA THR A 67 19.91 6.74 -23.43
C THR A 67 19.19 6.45 -24.74
N ILE A 68 17.87 6.72 -24.83
CA ILE A 68 17.13 6.50 -26.08
C ILE A 68 17.35 7.64 -27.06
N LYS A 69 17.65 7.31 -28.32
CA LYS A 69 17.65 8.27 -29.44
C LYS A 69 16.40 8.09 -30.32
N TYR A 70 15.81 9.21 -30.75
CA TYR A 70 14.72 9.22 -31.74
C TYR A 70 15.27 9.68 -33.09
N PHE A 71 14.82 9.06 -34.19
CA PHE A 71 15.19 9.48 -35.54
C PHE A 71 13.95 9.67 -36.41
N TYR A 72 13.32 10.85 -36.35
CA TYR A 72 12.32 11.19 -37.35
C TYR A 72 13.02 11.47 -38.69
N SER A 73 12.51 10.84 -39.75
CA SER A 73 12.88 11.01 -41.17
C SER A 73 14.05 11.96 -41.45
N LYS A 74 15.20 11.36 -41.77
CA LYS A 74 16.43 11.87 -42.42
C LYS A 74 16.99 13.27 -42.12
N ASN A 75 16.34 14.24 -41.48
CA ASN A 75 16.90 15.60 -41.43
C ASN A 75 16.46 16.63 -40.36
N THR A 76 15.63 16.38 -39.34
CA THR A 76 15.41 17.46 -38.34
C THR A 76 15.00 17.01 -36.93
N SER A 77 15.75 17.55 -35.97
CA SER A 77 15.50 17.76 -34.53
C SER A 77 15.30 16.54 -33.61
N TYR A 78 16.19 16.48 -32.61
CA TYR A 78 16.16 15.55 -31.49
C TYR A 78 15.11 15.99 -30.46
N THR A 79 14.10 15.16 -30.24
CA THR A 79 13.37 15.11 -28.96
C THR A 79 13.63 13.75 -28.36
N GLY A 80 14.78 13.61 -27.70
CA GLY A 80 15.12 12.38 -26.97
C GLY A 80 14.09 12.12 -25.88
N ILE A 81 13.70 10.86 -25.71
CA ILE A 81 13.07 10.45 -24.44
C ILE A 81 14.19 9.99 -23.56
N ASP A 82 14.44 10.74 -22.50
CA ASP A 82 15.27 10.29 -21.42
C ASP A 82 14.52 9.14 -20.71
N LEU A 83 14.81 7.89 -21.07
CA LEU A 83 14.62 6.76 -20.17
C LEU A 83 15.79 6.72 -19.19
N SER A 84 16.01 7.84 -18.52
CA SER A 84 16.46 7.77 -17.16
C SER A 84 15.33 7.12 -16.38
N GLU A 85 15.67 6.11 -15.61
CA GLU A 85 14.89 5.58 -14.50
C GLU A 85 14.21 4.22 -14.69
N LYS A 86 14.85 3.28 -14.01
CA LYS A 86 14.32 2.04 -13.46
C LYS A 86 14.03 0.93 -14.47
N ILE A 87 14.93 -0.06 -14.43
CA ILE A 87 14.73 -1.35 -15.07
C ILE A 87 14.10 -2.29 -14.07
N SER A 88 12.94 -2.80 -14.44
CA SER A 88 12.31 -3.91 -13.72
C SER A 88 12.54 -5.18 -14.53
N THR A 89 13.21 -6.15 -13.91
CA THR A 89 13.48 -7.47 -14.50
C THR A 89 12.56 -8.49 -13.85
N TYR A 90 11.67 -9.07 -14.64
CA TYR A 90 10.93 -10.29 -14.32
C TYR A 90 11.59 -11.48 -15.03
N LEU A 91 11.24 -12.70 -14.63
CA LEU A 91 11.85 -13.96 -15.12
C LEU A 91 11.98 -14.05 -16.65
N ASN A 92 11.04 -13.46 -17.39
CA ASN A 92 11.03 -13.40 -18.87
C ASN A 92 10.69 -12.01 -19.44
N LYS A 93 10.77 -10.94 -18.63
CA LYS A 93 10.33 -9.61 -19.08
C LYS A 93 11.24 -8.52 -18.54
N ILE A 94 11.75 -7.65 -19.41
CA ILE A 94 12.47 -6.44 -19.02
C ILE A 94 11.60 -5.24 -19.37
N VAL A 95 11.35 -4.38 -18.39
CA VAL A 95 10.61 -3.13 -18.60
C VAL A 95 11.53 -1.95 -18.34
N PHE A 96 11.68 -1.10 -19.36
CA PHE A 96 12.28 0.22 -19.23
C PHE A 96 11.16 1.26 -19.12
N LYS A 97 11.21 2.09 -18.07
CA LYS A 97 10.24 3.16 -17.83
C LYS A 97 10.87 4.52 -18.17
N GLY A 98 10.07 5.44 -18.69
CA GLY A 98 10.51 6.79 -19.04
C GLY A 98 10.17 7.83 -17.98
N SER A 99 10.90 8.95 -17.99
CA SER A 99 10.70 10.05 -17.06
C SER A 99 9.26 10.61 -17.09
N ILE A 100 8.87 11.14 -15.93
CA ILE A 100 7.53 11.52 -15.45
C ILE A 100 6.71 12.37 -16.44
N ALA A 101 7.35 13.12 -17.33
CA ALA A 101 6.68 13.99 -18.29
C ALA A 101 5.96 13.25 -19.44
N ASN A 102 6.34 12.01 -19.78
CA ASN A 102 5.84 11.33 -20.98
C ASN A 102 5.19 9.95 -20.74
N LYS A 103 5.24 9.39 -19.52
CA LYS A 103 4.61 8.11 -19.12
C LYS A 103 4.67 6.97 -20.17
N ARG A 104 5.81 6.82 -20.84
CA ARG A 104 6.04 5.75 -21.84
C ARG A 104 6.79 4.59 -21.20
N ASN A 105 6.38 3.36 -21.52
CA ASN A 105 7.05 2.15 -21.06
C ASN A 105 7.43 1.28 -22.26
N LEU A 106 8.70 0.88 -22.36
CA LEU A 106 9.15 -0.11 -23.33
C LEU A 106 9.32 -1.46 -22.63
N THR A 107 8.57 -2.45 -23.08
CA THR A 107 8.56 -3.80 -22.53
C THR A 107 9.16 -4.78 -23.51
N PHE A 108 10.12 -5.56 -23.05
CA PHE A 108 10.68 -6.71 -23.76
C PHE A 108 10.19 -7.99 -23.10
N GLU A 109 9.67 -8.93 -23.88
CA GLU A 109 9.45 -10.31 -23.49
C GLU A 109 10.54 -11.18 -24.11
N PHE A 110 11.12 -12.07 -23.33
CA PHE A 110 12.20 -12.96 -23.76
C PHE A 110 11.75 -14.41 -23.73
N ASP A 111 12.33 -15.21 -24.61
CA ASP A 111 12.20 -16.66 -24.55
C ASP A 111 13.18 -17.28 -23.54
N GLN A 112 13.15 -18.60 -23.45
CA GLN A 112 14.01 -19.38 -22.55
C GLN A 112 15.50 -19.30 -22.90
N ASN A 113 15.85 -18.85 -24.12
CA ASN A 113 17.21 -18.76 -24.63
C ASN A 113 17.78 -17.33 -24.58
N ASN A 114 17.12 -16.40 -23.88
CA ASN A 114 17.48 -14.97 -23.85
C ASN A 114 17.30 -14.23 -25.19
N SER A 115 16.51 -14.77 -26.13
CA SER A 115 16.15 -14.05 -27.35
C SER A 115 14.90 -13.20 -27.11
N ILE A 116 14.81 -12.02 -27.74
CA ILE A 116 13.61 -11.17 -27.66
C ILE A 116 12.48 -11.88 -28.38
N LYS A 117 11.47 -12.33 -27.64
CA LYS A 117 10.22 -12.88 -28.17
C LYS A 117 9.31 -11.77 -28.65
N SER A 118 9.24 -10.65 -27.92
CA SER A 118 8.48 -9.47 -28.33
C SER A 118 9.03 -8.20 -27.68
N ALA A 119 8.88 -7.06 -28.36
CA ALA A 119 9.14 -5.74 -27.79
C ALA A 119 7.94 -4.83 -28.08
N VAL A 120 7.42 -4.19 -27.04
CA VAL A 120 6.18 -3.39 -27.09
C VAL A 120 6.43 -2.05 -26.44
N LEU A 121 6.25 -0.97 -27.22
CA LEU A 121 6.24 0.39 -26.71
C LEU A 121 4.81 0.80 -26.33
N ASN A 122 4.60 1.09 -25.05
CA ASN A 122 3.30 1.50 -24.52
C ASN A 122 3.24 3.01 -24.27
N TYR A 123 2.09 3.60 -24.61
CA TYR A 123 1.71 4.99 -24.37
C TYR A 123 0.56 5.01 -23.36
N ASP A 124 0.59 5.91 -22.38
CA ASP A 124 -0.44 6.16 -21.36
C ASP A 124 -1.80 5.47 -21.55
N SER A 125 -2.17 4.52 -20.67
CA SER A 125 -3.50 3.86 -20.47
C SER A 125 -4.27 3.31 -21.69
N LYS A 126 -3.82 3.57 -22.92
CA LYS A 126 -4.32 3.00 -24.16
C LYS A 126 -3.21 2.14 -24.74
N ILE A 127 -3.41 0.84 -24.65
CA ILE A 127 -2.53 -0.17 -25.24
C ILE A 127 -2.58 0.01 -26.77
N ILE A 128 -1.70 0.85 -27.32
CA ILE A 128 -1.36 0.81 -28.74
C ILE A 128 -0.17 -0.13 -28.82
N ASN A 129 -0.44 -1.44 -28.91
CA ASN A 129 0.59 -2.45 -29.11
C ASN A 129 1.25 -2.21 -30.48
N GLN A 130 2.30 -1.40 -30.52
CA GLN A 130 3.15 -1.29 -31.69
C GLN A 130 4.30 -2.29 -31.50
N PRO A 131 4.30 -3.41 -32.24
CA PRO A 131 5.43 -4.31 -32.24
C PRO A 131 6.66 -3.59 -32.78
N VAL A 132 7.78 -3.80 -32.11
CA VAL A 132 9.07 -3.22 -32.47
C VAL A 132 10.02 -4.38 -32.79
N GLU A 133 10.73 -4.32 -33.90
CA GLU A 133 11.79 -5.28 -34.21
C GLU A 133 13.06 -4.86 -33.47
N CYS A 134 13.68 -5.76 -32.72
CA CYS A 134 14.85 -5.43 -31.91
C CYS A 134 15.96 -6.46 -32.12
N GLU A 135 17.19 -5.98 -32.21
CA GLU A 135 18.43 -6.74 -32.22
C GLU A 135 19.23 -6.41 -30.95
N ILE A 136 19.88 -7.42 -30.37
CA ILE A 136 20.76 -7.25 -29.21
C ILE A 136 22.19 -7.43 -29.68
N ASP A 137 23.03 -6.44 -29.42
CA ASP A 137 24.48 -6.55 -29.48
C ASP A 137 25.06 -6.56 -28.05
N GLY A 138 26.01 -7.46 -27.76
CA GLY A 138 26.56 -7.65 -26.41
C GLY A 138 25.83 -8.66 -25.50
N ASN A 139 26.33 -8.82 -24.27
CA ASN A 139 25.85 -9.82 -23.32
C ASN A 139 24.75 -9.27 -22.41
N MET A 140 23.57 -9.88 -22.46
CA MET A 140 22.45 -9.57 -21.57
C MET A 140 22.88 -9.59 -20.10
N PRO A 141 22.40 -8.66 -19.25
CA PRO A 141 22.66 -8.77 -17.83
C PRO A 141 22.19 -10.12 -17.31
N MET A 142 23.01 -10.74 -16.48
CA MET A 142 22.66 -12.02 -15.86
C MET A 142 21.32 -11.84 -15.16
N ARG A 143 20.32 -12.64 -15.57
CA ARG A 143 19.03 -12.73 -14.88
C ARG A 143 19.30 -13.00 -13.40
N PRO A 144 18.49 -12.47 -12.46
CA PRO A 144 18.42 -13.08 -11.14
C PRO A 144 18.11 -14.56 -11.37
N SER A 145 19.08 -15.44 -11.12
CA SER A 145 18.81 -16.87 -11.11
C SER A 145 17.78 -17.09 -10.02
N CYS A 146 16.73 -17.85 -10.31
CA CYS A 146 15.84 -18.27 -9.24
C CYS A 146 16.68 -18.96 -8.16
N PRO A 147 16.45 -18.63 -6.88
CA PRO A 147 17.09 -19.35 -5.81
C PRO A 147 16.68 -20.83 -5.88
N ILE A 148 17.54 -21.69 -5.36
CA ILE A 148 17.19 -23.10 -5.16
C ILE A 148 15.93 -23.21 -4.29
N ASP A 149 15.16 -24.29 -4.43
CA ASP A 149 13.83 -24.42 -3.80
C ASP A 149 13.84 -24.14 -2.29
N SER A 150 14.89 -24.57 -1.58
CA SER A 150 15.04 -24.36 -0.14
C SER A 150 15.22 -22.89 0.28
N GLU A 151 15.58 -22.01 -0.65
CA GLU A 151 15.88 -20.59 -0.38
C GLU A 151 14.80 -19.63 -0.91
N LYS A 152 13.86 -20.11 -1.73
CA LYS A 152 12.79 -19.28 -2.33
C LYS A 152 12.02 -18.44 -1.32
N GLN A 153 11.67 -19.04 -0.17
CA GLN A 153 10.94 -18.33 0.86
C GLN A 153 11.78 -17.25 1.55
N ALA A 154 13.03 -17.59 1.90
CA ALA A 154 13.95 -16.62 2.51
C ALA A 154 14.24 -15.45 1.56
N TYR A 155 14.32 -15.72 0.26
CA TYR A 155 14.49 -14.71 -0.77
C TYR A 155 13.29 -13.74 -0.84
N LEU A 156 12.05 -14.25 -0.83
CA LEU A 156 10.84 -13.42 -0.78
C LEU A 156 10.81 -12.55 0.48
N LEU A 157 11.08 -13.12 1.66
CA LEU A 157 11.05 -12.37 2.92
C LEU A 157 12.13 -11.26 2.95
N LYS A 158 13.34 -11.55 2.44
CA LYS A 158 14.41 -10.55 2.30
C LYS A 158 14.00 -9.43 1.33
N ALA A 159 13.30 -9.75 0.25
CA ALA A 159 12.80 -8.78 -0.72
C ALA A 159 11.74 -7.84 -0.12
N ILE A 160 10.81 -8.40 0.68
CA ILE A 160 9.81 -7.62 1.43
C ILE A 160 10.48 -6.65 2.40
N ASN A 161 11.46 -7.13 3.18
CA ASN A 161 12.24 -6.31 4.10
C ASN A 161 13.11 -5.25 3.40
N ALA A 162 13.40 -5.41 2.10
CA ALA A 162 14.08 -4.41 1.30
C ALA A 162 13.11 -3.39 0.65
N SER A 163 11.79 -3.63 0.74
CA SER A 163 10.74 -2.81 0.09
C SER A 163 10.95 -2.63 -1.42
N ASP A 164 11.43 -3.68 -2.10
CA ASP A 164 11.66 -3.68 -3.53
C ASP A 164 10.59 -4.50 -4.26
N LEU A 165 9.57 -3.82 -4.79
CA LEU A 165 8.45 -4.43 -5.54
C LEU A 165 8.91 -5.30 -6.72
N ASP A 166 10.03 -4.95 -7.36
CA ASP A 166 10.51 -5.69 -8.54
C ASP A 166 11.14 -7.04 -8.11
N ILE A 167 11.90 -7.04 -7.01
CA ILE A 167 12.48 -8.25 -6.43
C ILE A 167 11.39 -9.12 -5.80
N ILE A 168 10.38 -8.52 -5.15
CA ILE A 168 9.23 -9.26 -4.61
C ILE A 168 8.49 -9.98 -5.74
N GLN A 169 8.16 -9.30 -6.84
CA GLN A 169 7.52 -9.95 -7.99
C GLN A 169 8.41 -11.03 -8.58
N THR A 170 9.73 -10.81 -8.69
CA THR A 170 10.68 -11.83 -9.16
C THR A 170 10.67 -13.07 -8.27
N ALA A 171 10.64 -12.90 -6.94
CA ALA A 171 10.58 -14.01 -5.99
C ALA A 171 9.29 -14.83 -6.18
N ILE A 172 8.16 -14.14 -6.37
CA ILE A 172 6.86 -14.79 -6.67
C ILE A 172 6.92 -15.53 -8.00
N ASP A 173 7.45 -14.91 -9.06
CA ASP A 173 7.62 -15.53 -10.37
C ASP A 173 8.51 -16.79 -10.29
N CYS A 174 9.52 -16.78 -9.40
CA CYS A 174 10.38 -17.92 -9.10
C CYS A 174 9.69 -19.04 -8.28
N GLY A 175 8.41 -18.86 -7.93
CA GLY A 175 7.60 -19.82 -7.19
C GLY A 175 7.74 -19.74 -5.68
N ALA A 176 8.16 -18.61 -5.12
CA ALA A 176 8.05 -18.39 -3.68
C ALA A 176 6.58 -18.40 -3.25
N ASN A 177 6.27 -19.05 -2.13
CA ASN A 177 4.91 -19.19 -1.65
C ASN A 177 4.50 -17.96 -0.82
N VAL A 178 3.61 -17.14 -1.38
CA VAL A 178 3.10 -15.91 -0.73
C VAL A 178 2.32 -16.15 0.56
N ASN A 179 1.95 -17.41 0.85
CA ASN A 179 1.24 -17.83 2.06
C ASN A 179 2.06 -18.75 2.98
N GLN A 180 3.33 -19.03 2.65
CA GLN A 180 4.15 -19.91 3.49
C GLN A 180 4.52 -19.22 4.81
N ALA A 181 4.02 -19.77 5.90
CA ALA A 181 4.39 -19.38 7.25
C ALA A 181 5.78 -19.88 7.63
N ASP A 182 6.53 -19.06 8.39
CA ASP A 182 7.77 -19.49 9.06
C ASP A 182 7.48 -20.32 10.33
N SER A 183 8.52 -20.66 11.09
CA SER A 183 8.37 -21.42 12.36
C SER A 183 7.55 -20.70 13.43
N ASN A 184 7.36 -19.38 13.31
CA ASN A 184 6.54 -18.56 14.19
C ASN A 184 5.12 -18.37 13.65
N GLY A 185 4.75 -19.02 12.54
CA GLY A 185 3.46 -18.81 11.89
C GLY A 185 3.41 -17.56 11.00
N CYS A 186 4.53 -16.86 10.82
CA CYS A 186 4.54 -15.57 10.14
C CYS A 186 4.51 -15.73 8.63
N THR A 187 3.48 -15.19 7.99
CA THR A 187 3.34 -15.17 6.53
C THR A 187 3.99 -13.91 5.93
N PRO A 188 4.33 -13.92 4.62
CA PRO A 188 4.88 -12.75 3.92
C PRO A 188 4.12 -11.44 4.17
N ILE A 189 2.78 -11.49 4.29
CA ILE A 189 1.95 -10.32 4.55
C ILE A 189 2.27 -9.67 5.92
N MET A 190 2.64 -10.45 6.93
CA MET A 190 2.99 -9.93 8.26
C MET A 190 4.35 -9.23 8.27
N TYR A 191 5.29 -9.71 7.45
CA TYR A 191 6.61 -9.09 7.29
C TYR A 191 6.54 -7.70 6.65
N THR A 192 5.43 -7.35 6.00
CA THR A 192 5.23 -6.01 5.42
C THR A 192 5.08 -4.91 6.49
N VAL A 193 4.57 -5.27 7.67
CA VAL A 193 4.30 -4.35 8.79
C VAL A 193 5.22 -4.60 10.00
N GLU A 194 5.66 -5.85 10.21
CA GLU A 194 6.54 -6.25 11.30
C GLU A 194 7.69 -7.13 10.74
N PRO A 195 8.84 -6.54 10.38
CA PRO A 195 9.93 -7.24 9.65
C PRO A 195 10.59 -8.37 10.43
N THR A 196 10.48 -8.30 11.74
CA THR A 196 11.03 -9.28 12.66
C THR A 196 9.99 -10.32 13.08
N CYS A 197 8.71 -10.07 12.77
CA CYS A 197 7.57 -10.87 13.19
C CYS A 197 7.69 -11.41 14.64
N GLY A 198 7.79 -10.48 15.61
CA GLY A 198 7.92 -10.80 17.03
C GLY A 198 9.32 -11.20 17.52
N LYS A 199 10.34 -11.30 16.64
CA LYS A 199 11.74 -11.56 17.02
C LYS A 199 12.37 -10.25 17.52
N ASN A 200 12.15 -9.94 18.80
CA ASN A 200 12.57 -8.75 19.57
C ASN A 200 13.87 -8.03 19.11
N GLU A 201 13.81 -7.24 18.04
CA GLU A 201 14.85 -6.30 17.66
C GLU A 201 14.20 -4.97 17.26
N SER A 202 14.53 -3.92 17.98
CA SER A 202 14.35 -2.48 17.70
C SER A 202 13.01 -1.93 17.16
N ARG A 203 12.47 -0.94 17.89
CA ARG A 203 11.28 -0.10 17.56
C ARG A 203 11.47 0.85 16.35
N THR A 204 12.44 0.62 15.47
CA THR A 204 12.84 1.56 14.41
C THR A 204 12.83 0.94 13.02
N TYR A 205 11.72 0.29 12.63
CA TYR A 205 11.49 -0.10 11.22
C TYR A 205 10.62 0.89 10.43
N ARG A 206 10.58 2.16 10.87
CA ARG A 206 9.89 3.27 10.17
C ARG A 206 10.26 3.40 8.67
N SER A 207 11.38 2.81 8.24
CA SER A 207 11.88 2.83 6.87
C SER A 207 11.06 2.00 5.86
N LEU A 208 10.19 1.08 6.29
CA LEU A 208 9.40 0.24 5.37
C LEU A 208 8.07 0.88 4.94
N LEU A 209 7.69 1.96 5.62
CA LEU A 209 6.33 2.52 5.59
C LEU A 209 5.93 3.15 4.25
N SER A 210 6.87 3.62 3.43
CA SER A 210 6.50 4.34 2.21
C SER A 210 5.96 3.44 1.10
N LYS A 211 6.22 2.12 1.17
CA LYS A 211 5.81 1.16 0.16
C LYS A 211 4.91 0.02 0.68
N THR A 212 4.57 0.02 1.96
CA THR A 212 3.76 -1.06 2.57
C THR A 212 2.43 -1.28 1.84
N PRO A 213 1.65 -0.23 1.48
CA PRO A 213 0.43 -0.40 0.69
C PRO A 213 0.64 -1.15 -0.62
N GLN A 214 1.67 -0.77 -1.39
CA GLN A 214 1.98 -1.37 -2.69
C GLN A 214 2.46 -2.82 -2.55
N ILE A 215 3.14 -3.16 -1.45
CA ILE A 215 3.57 -4.54 -1.18
C ILE A 215 2.36 -5.40 -0.78
N LEU A 216 1.45 -4.87 0.06
CA LEU A 216 0.20 -5.55 0.42
C LEU A 216 -0.65 -5.84 -0.83
N ASP A 217 -0.84 -4.84 -1.70
CA ASP A 217 -1.55 -4.99 -2.97
C ASP A 217 -0.87 -6.03 -3.88
N LEU A 218 0.47 -6.00 -3.96
CA LEU A 218 1.24 -6.95 -4.77
C LEU A 218 1.08 -8.39 -4.29
N LEU A 219 1.21 -8.62 -2.98
CA LEU A 219 1.08 -9.96 -2.38
C LEU A 219 -0.34 -10.49 -2.53
N THR A 220 -1.36 -9.69 -2.23
CA THR A 220 -2.77 -10.09 -2.33
C THR A 220 -3.22 -10.32 -3.77
N SER A 221 -2.75 -9.51 -4.73
CA SER A 221 -2.97 -9.73 -6.17
C SER A 221 -2.35 -11.05 -6.66
N ASN A 222 -1.36 -11.59 -5.93
CA ASN A 222 -0.75 -12.89 -6.17
C ASN A 222 -1.29 -13.99 -5.22
N GLY A 223 -2.43 -13.76 -4.56
CA GLY A 223 -3.15 -14.77 -3.78
C GLY A 223 -2.75 -14.87 -2.31
N ALA A 224 -2.09 -13.86 -1.74
CA ALA A 224 -1.84 -13.82 -0.30
C ALA A 224 -3.14 -13.67 0.51
N PHE A 225 -3.28 -14.45 1.58
CA PHE A 225 -4.40 -14.38 2.50
C PHE A 225 -4.18 -13.29 3.55
N VAL A 226 -5.10 -12.32 3.58
CA VAL A 226 -5.03 -11.10 4.41
C VAL A 226 -5.11 -11.42 5.91
N ASP A 227 -6.05 -12.28 6.30
CA ASP A 227 -6.34 -12.61 7.70
C ASP A 227 -5.60 -13.87 8.20
N THR A 228 -4.42 -14.14 7.65
CA THR A 228 -3.54 -15.17 8.24
C THR A 228 -3.09 -14.74 9.62
N VAL A 229 -2.81 -15.73 10.47
CA VAL A 229 -2.42 -15.50 11.86
C VAL A 229 -1.10 -16.19 12.18
N ASP A 230 -0.27 -15.54 13.00
CA ASP A 230 0.97 -16.14 13.50
C ASP A 230 0.71 -17.07 14.70
N SER A 231 1.78 -17.56 15.33
CA SER A 231 1.68 -18.43 16.52
C SER A 231 1.04 -17.74 17.73
N ARG A 232 0.99 -16.40 17.77
CA ARG A 232 0.28 -15.60 18.78
C ARG A 232 -1.13 -15.22 18.34
N LYS A 233 -1.63 -15.84 17.26
CA LYS A 233 -2.88 -15.51 16.58
C LYS A 233 -2.96 -14.05 16.08
N GLU A 234 -1.82 -13.37 15.92
CA GLU A 234 -1.81 -11.99 15.44
C GLU A 234 -1.91 -11.96 13.91
N THR A 235 -2.88 -11.21 13.38
CA THR A 235 -2.93 -10.85 11.95
C THR A 235 -1.95 -9.72 11.62
N ALA A 236 -1.70 -9.47 10.33
CA ALA A 236 -0.93 -8.29 9.92
C ALA A 236 -1.58 -6.98 10.38
N LEU A 237 -2.92 -6.91 10.41
CA LEU A 237 -3.64 -5.74 10.93
C LEU A 237 -3.41 -5.53 12.44
N ILE A 238 -3.43 -6.60 13.25
CA ILE A 238 -3.11 -6.52 14.68
C ILE A 238 -1.67 -6.03 14.88
N LYS A 239 -0.72 -6.56 14.10
CA LYS A 239 0.69 -6.14 14.13
C LYS A 239 0.85 -4.66 13.76
N ALA A 240 0.15 -4.19 12.73
CA ALA A 240 0.16 -2.78 12.33
C ALA A 240 -0.31 -1.85 13.47
N ALA A 241 -1.43 -2.20 14.14
CA ALA A 241 -1.94 -1.43 15.26
C ALA A 241 -0.97 -1.42 16.45
N LYS A 242 -0.40 -2.57 16.79
CA LYS A 242 0.58 -2.73 17.88
C LYS A 242 1.87 -1.94 17.63
N MET A 243 2.30 -1.87 16.37
CA MET A 243 3.50 -1.14 15.96
C MET A 243 3.26 0.35 15.70
N GLY A 244 1.99 0.81 15.71
CA GLY A 244 1.62 2.18 15.37
C GLY A 244 1.92 2.52 13.91
N VAL A 245 1.87 1.53 13.02
CA VAL A 245 2.05 1.71 11.58
C VAL A 245 0.84 2.44 11.04
N THR A 246 1.05 3.62 10.49
CA THR A 246 0.01 4.40 9.81
C THR A 246 0.13 4.21 8.30
N ASP A 247 -0.91 4.61 7.57
CA ASP A 247 -0.94 4.62 6.10
C ASP A 247 -1.14 3.24 5.44
N VAL A 248 -1.53 2.23 6.23
CA VAL A 248 -1.88 0.86 5.75
C VAL A 248 -3.36 0.52 5.92
N TYR A 249 -4.10 1.29 6.72
CA TYR A 249 -5.49 0.96 7.07
C TYR A 249 -6.45 1.13 5.90
N GLU A 250 -6.27 2.15 5.06
CA GLU A 250 -7.04 2.29 3.80
C GLU A 250 -6.85 1.06 2.91
N THR A 251 -5.62 0.54 2.82
CA THR A 251 -5.33 -0.70 2.10
C THR A 251 -6.00 -1.90 2.74
N PHE A 252 -5.91 -2.08 4.06
CA PHE A 252 -6.59 -3.17 4.76
C PHE A 252 -8.12 -3.12 4.58
N ILE A 253 -8.72 -1.91 4.55
CA ILE A 253 -10.14 -1.72 4.25
C ILE A 253 -10.44 -2.15 2.81
N GLY A 254 -9.63 -1.71 1.84
CA GLY A 254 -9.77 -2.09 0.44
C GLY A 254 -9.57 -3.59 0.18
N LEU A 255 -8.81 -4.26 1.04
CA LEU A 255 -8.57 -5.70 1.04
C LEU A 255 -9.60 -6.50 1.87
N GLU A 256 -10.64 -5.85 2.39
CA GLU A 256 -11.68 -6.47 3.22
C GLU A 256 -11.14 -7.23 4.44
N ALA A 257 -10.04 -6.75 5.04
CA ALA A 257 -9.43 -7.37 6.21
C ALA A 257 -10.40 -7.46 7.40
N ASN A 258 -10.28 -8.50 8.22
CA ASN A 258 -11.10 -8.66 9.42
C ASN A 258 -10.54 -7.85 10.61
N PHE A 259 -11.13 -6.68 10.85
CA PHE A 259 -10.81 -5.79 11.98
C PHE A 259 -11.19 -6.34 13.37
N ASP A 260 -11.98 -7.41 13.41
CA ASP A 260 -12.48 -8.03 14.64
C ASP A 260 -11.68 -9.26 15.08
N SER A 261 -10.62 -9.60 14.33
CA SER A 261 -9.72 -10.70 14.69
C SER A 261 -9.14 -10.50 16.09
N GLN A 262 -9.10 -11.59 16.86
CA GLN A 262 -8.54 -11.62 18.22
C GLN A 262 -7.26 -12.45 18.26
N ASP A 263 -6.23 -11.93 18.90
CA ASP A 263 -5.00 -12.65 19.17
C ASP A 263 -5.16 -13.70 20.30
N GLU A 264 -4.06 -14.32 20.74
CA GLU A 264 -4.07 -15.32 21.81
C GLU A 264 -4.60 -14.81 23.16
N VAL A 265 -4.46 -13.52 23.45
CA VAL A 265 -4.97 -12.90 24.68
C VAL A 265 -6.35 -12.26 24.50
N GLY A 266 -6.96 -12.44 23.32
CA GLY A 266 -8.27 -11.90 22.98
C GLY A 266 -8.25 -10.43 22.56
N ASN A 267 -7.07 -9.83 22.35
CA ASN A 267 -6.98 -8.44 21.95
C ASN A 267 -7.25 -8.27 20.45
N THR A 268 -8.00 -7.24 20.08
CA THR A 268 -8.21 -6.81 18.69
C THR A 268 -7.23 -5.72 18.28
N ALA A 269 -7.18 -5.40 16.98
CA ALA A 269 -6.40 -4.27 16.47
C ALA A 269 -6.81 -2.93 17.15
N LEU A 270 -8.10 -2.73 17.41
CA LEU A 270 -8.59 -1.53 18.11
C LEU A 270 -8.07 -1.44 19.55
N MET A 271 -7.97 -2.57 20.25
CA MET A 271 -7.41 -2.60 21.61
C MET A 271 -5.93 -2.20 21.62
N TYR A 272 -5.14 -2.72 20.67
CA TYR A 272 -3.73 -2.33 20.54
C TYR A 272 -3.56 -0.87 20.10
N ALA A 273 -4.42 -0.36 19.22
CA ALA A 273 -4.43 1.05 18.86
C ALA A 273 -4.66 1.94 20.10
N VAL A 274 -5.62 1.58 20.95
CA VAL A 274 -5.88 2.26 22.23
C VAL A 274 -4.68 2.17 23.17
N GLU A 275 -4.06 1.00 23.30
CA GLU A 275 -2.86 0.80 24.13
C GLU A 275 -1.69 1.67 23.67
N SER A 276 -1.51 1.86 22.35
CA SER A 276 -0.46 2.72 21.79
C SER A 276 -0.61 4.18 22.23
N GLY A 277 -1.85 4.65 22.36
CA GLY A 277 -2.15 6.06 22.62
C GLY A 277 -2.08 6.98 21.42
N ASP A 278 -1.78 6.46 20.24
CA ASP A 278 -1.77 7.25 19.02
C ASP A 278 -3.21 7.40 18.50
N LYS A 279 -3.75 8.60 18.68
CA LYS A 279 -5.08 8.97 18.22
C LYS A 279 -5.28 8.69 16.73
N ARG A 280 -4.26 8.92 15.91
CA ARG A 280 -4.33 8.73 14.45
C ARG A 280 -4.54 7.25 14.11
N VAL A 281 -3.84 6.35 14.81
CA VAL A 281 -4.01 4.90 14.63
C VAL A 281 -5.42 4.47 15.06
N VAL A 282 -5.93 5.00 16.17
CA VAL A 282 -7.31 4.72 16.62
C VAL A 282 -8.33 5.16 15.57
N GLU A 283 -8.21 6.39 15.05
CA GLU A 283 -9.12 6.92 14.03
C GLU A 283 -9.09 6.04 12.76
N GLN A 284 -7.90 5.69 12.27
CA GLN A 284 -7.74 4.84 11.09
C GLN A 284 -8.28 3.41 11.30
N VAL A 285 -8.10 2.81 12.48
CA VAL A 285 -8.69 1.50 12.78
C VAL A 285 -10.21 1.58 12.83
N LEU A 286 -10.77 2.70 13.33
CA LEU A 286 -12.23 2.90 13.40
C LEU A 286 -12.89 3.10 12.03
N GLU A 287 -12.15 3.56 11.01
CA GLU A 287 -12.64 3.64 9.62
C GLU A 287 -13.01 2.26 9.05
N GLY A 288 -12.34 1.20 9.52
CA GLY A 288 -12.68 -0.20 9.21
C GLY A 288 -13.94 -0.73 9.89
N ASN A 289 -14.67 0.10 10.64
CA ASN A 289 -15.88 -0.24 11.38
C ASN A 289 -15.76 -1.49 12.31
N PRO A 290 -14.71 -1.61 13.14
CA PRO A 290 -14.57 -2.73 14.07
C PRO A 290 -15.73 -2.79 15.08
N ASP A 291 -16.07 -4.01 15.53
CA ASP A 291 -16.94 -4.20 16.69
C ASP A 291 -16.23 -3.77 17.98
N ARG A 292 -16.62 -2.59 18.46
CA ARG A 292 -16.12 -1.97 19.69
C ARG A 292 -16.52 -2.73 20.96
N LYS A 293 -17.43 -3.72 20.86
CA LYS A 293 -17.96 -4.49 22.00
C LYS A 293 -17.17 -5.76 22.29
N ILE A 294 -16.24 -6.15 21.43
CA ILE A 294 -15.39 -7.32 21.64
C ILE A 294 -14.62 -7.14 22.96
N ARG A 295 -14.54 -8.23 23.73
CA ARG A 295 -13.80 -8.30 24.99
C ARG A 295 -12.60 -9.22 24.86
N ASN A 296 -11.46 -8.79 25.39
CA ASN A 296 -10.30 -9.66 25.53
C ASN A 296 -10.46 -10.68 26.67
N ASN A 297 -9.46 -11.53 26.86
CA ASN A 297 -9.51 -12.59 27.88
C ASN A 297 -9.56 -12.05 29.32
N ALA A 298 -9.18 -10.78 29.54
CA ALA A 298 -9.34 -10.08 30.81
C ALA A 298 -10.74 -9.44 30.98
N GLY A 299 -11.63 -9.61 30.00
CA GLY A 299 -12.97 -9.06 29.99
C GLY A 299 -13.03 -7.59 29.57
N ASN A 300 -11.95 -6.98 29.09
CA ASN A 300 -11.91 -5.56 28.74
C ASN A 300 -12.26 -5.33 27.27
N THR A 301 -13.10 -4.33 27.00
CA THR A 301 -13.29 -3.73 25.67
C THR A 301 -12.20 -2.70 25.37
N ALA A 302 -12.09 -2.23 24.13
CA ALA A 302 -11.22 -1.10 23.79
C ALA A 302 -11.53 0.17 24.62
N LEU A 303 -12.82 0.41 24.93
CA LEU A 303 -13.25 1.50 25.82
C LEU A 303 -12.77 1.30 27.27
N ASP A 304 -12.84 0.07 27.78
CA ASP A 304 -12.36 -0.25 29.13
C ASP A 304 -10.84 0.01 29.22
N LEU A 305 -10.07 -0.42 28.22
CA LEU A 305 -8.63 -0.13 28.13
C LEU A 305 -8.36 1.37 28.07
N ALA A 306 -9.09 2.14 27.26
CA ALA A 306 -8.91 3.59 27.17
C ALA A 306 -9.13 4.29 28.52
N LYS A 307 -10.11 3.82 29.31
CA LYS A 307 -10.39 4.32 30.66
C LYS A 307 -9.30 3.91 31.65
N ILE A 308 -8.91 2.63 31.66
CA ILE A 308 -7.85 2.10 32.56
C ILE A 308 -6.53 2.85 32.33
N LEU A 309 -6.20 3.12 31.07
CA LEU A 309 -5.00 3.86 30.66
C LEU A 309 -5.14 5.38 30.76
N GLN A 310 -6.30 5.90 31.22
CA GLN A 310 -6.59 7.32 31.40
C GLN A 310 -6.39 8.17 30.13
N ARG A 311 -6.73 7.62 28.95
CA ARG A 311 -6.59 8.27 27.65
C ARG A 311 -7.88 9.00 27.25
N SER A 312 -8.17 10.14 27.89
CA SER A 312 -9.43 10.88 27.75
C SER A 312 -9.85 11.14 26.29
N GLU A 313 -8.93 11.60 25.45
CA GLU A 313 -9.23 11.88 24.03
C GLU A 313 -9.61 10.62 23.24
N ILE A 314 -9.04 9.46 23.60
CA ILE A 314 -9.33 8.18 22.96
C ILE A 314 -10.63 7.58 23.49
N VAL A 315 -10.94 7.80 24.78
CA VAL A 315 -12.22 7.37 25.37
C VAL A 315 -13.39 7.83 24.54
N ASP A 316 -13.37 9.09 24.07
CA ASP A 316 -14.44 9.65 23.24
C ASP A 316 -14.49 9.04 21.83
N LEU A 317 -13.36 8.66 21.25
CA LEU A 317 -13.30 8.02 19.93
C LEU A 317 -13.86 6.60 19.93
N VAL A 318 -13.50 5.80 20.94
CA VAL A 318 -13.85 4.37 21.01
C VAL A 318 -15.13 4.09 21.79
N ARG A 319 -15.93 5.12 22.09
CA ARG A 319 -17.22 4.93 22.79
C ARG A 319 -18.08 3.89 22.08
N ILE A 320 -18.76 3.10 22.90
CA ILE A 320 -19.76 2.14 22.47
C ILE A 320 -21.11 2.85 22.58
N ALA A 321 -21.91 2.80 21.52
CA ALA A 321 -23.25 3.34 21.55
C ALA A 321 -24.15 2.54 22.51
N ASP A 322 -24.87 3.28 23.36
CA ASP A 322 -25.90 2.75 24.26
C ASP A 322 -27.14 2.31 23.44
N VAL A 323 -27.45 3.05 22.38
CA VAL A 323 -28.61 2.81 21.52
C VAL A 323 -28.23 3.05 20.06
N ALA A 324 -28.77 2.22 19.16
CA ALA A 324 -28.69 2.45 17.73
C ALA A 324 -30.04 2.99 17.25
N ILE A 325 -30.02 4.09 16.48
CA ILE A 325 -31.21 4.73 15.93
C ILE A 325 -31.06 4.79 14.43
N VAL A 326 -32.07 4.30 13.71
CA VAL A 326 -32.13 4.37 12.25
C VAL A 326 -33.20 5.38 11.85
N ILE A 327 -32.79 6.43 11.16
CA ILE A 327 -33.67 7.34 10.44
C ILE A 327 -33.73 6.86 8.99
N GLU A 328 -34.87 6.33 8.59
CA GLU A 328 -35.09 5.77 7.27
C GLU A 328 -35.84 6.76 6.37
N GLY A 329 -35.20 7.17 5.28
CA GLY A 329 -35.79 7.95 4.20
C GLY A 329 -36.61 7.09 3.26
N LYS A 330 -37.91 7.38 3.15
CA LYS A 330 -38.90 6.65 2.35
C LYS A 330 -39.05 7.22 0.93
N SER A 331 -39.57 6.44 -0.01
CA SER A 331 -39.72 6.86 -1.42
C SER A 331 -40.62 8.08 -1.65
N ASN A 332 -41.45 8.45 -0.67
CA ASN A 332 -42.27 9.67 -0.69
C ASN A 332 -41.52 10.92 -0.17
N GLY A 333 -40.26 10.78 0.27
CA GLY A 333 -39.44 11.85 0.84
C GLY A 333 -39.54 11.97 2.36
N ALA A 334 -40.40 11.18 3.01
CA ALA A 334 -40.56 11.19 4.46
C ALA A 334 -39.39 10.50 5.17
N CYS A 335 -39.02 10.94 6.36
CA CYS A 335 -38.06 10.23 7.21
C CYS A 335 -38.72 9.73 8.49
N VAL A 336 -38.43 8.48 8.88
CA VAL A 336 -38.97 7.87 10.09
C VAL A 336 -37.86 7.28 10.97
N PRO A 337 -37.92 7.40 12.30
CA PRO A 337 -38.97 8.10 13.07
C PRO A 337 -38.84 9.64 12.98
N GLU A 338 -39.96 10.35 13.14
CA GLU A 338 -39.99 11.83 13.22
C GLU A 338 -39.64 12.33 14.64
N LYS A 339 -39.77 11.48 15.66
CA LYS A 339 -39.46 11.81 17.05
C LYS A 339 -38.57 10.73 17.66
N VAL A 340 -37.50 11.16 18.31
CA VAL A 340 -36.49 10.30 18.94
C VAL A 340 -36.30 10.77 20.39
N ASN A 341 -36.52 9.88 21.36
CA ASN A 341 -36.36 10.19 22.78
C ASN A 341 -35.02 9.61 23.28
N LEU A 342 -34.26 10.41 24.00
CA LEU A 342 -32.91 10.12 24.48
C LEU A 342 -32.72 10.62 25.91
N LYS A 343 -31.67 10.13 26.58
CA LYS A 343 -31.22 10.63 27.87
C LYS A 343 -29.99 11.50 27.70
N GLN A 344 -29.80 12.48 28.60
CA GLN A 344 -28.58 13.26 28.65
C GLN A 344 -27.34 12.36 28.81
N GLY A 345 -26.32 12.58 27.98
CA GLY A 345 -25.07 11.83 27.99
C GLY A 345 -25.14 10.47 27.30
N GLN A 346 -26.28 10.11 26.70
CA GLN A 346 -26.45 8.86 25.97
C GLN A 346 -25.62 8.88 24.68
N VAL A 347 -24.86 7.81 24.45
CA VAL A 347 -24.09 7.60 23.22
C VAL A 347 -24.99 6.88 22.20
N VAL A 348 -25.14 7.46 21.03
CA VAL A 348 -26.09 6.99 20.01
C VAL A 348 -25.36 6.70 18.70
N ASP A 349 -25.58 5.53 18.16
CA ASP A 349 -25.24 5.19 16.78
C ASP A 349 -26.41 5.62 15.87
N LEU A 350 -26.30 6.79 15.27
CA LEU A 350 -27.31 7.32 14.35
C LEU A 350 -27.00 6.84 12.93
N THR A 351 -27.96 6.15 12.31
CA THR A 351 -27.88 5.69 10.92
C THR A 351 -28.92 6.44 10.09
N LEU A 352 -28.49 7.08 9.01
CA LEU A 352 -29.39 7.54 7.96
C LEU A 352 -29.41 6.48 6.87
N LYS A 353 -30.58 5.85 6.64
CA LYS A 353 -30.76 4.87 5.57
C LYS A 353 -31.64 5.47 4.48
N ALA A 354 -31.19 5.38 3.24
CA ALA A 354 -31.92 5.85 2.08
C ALA A 354 -32.57 4.69 1.32
N THR A 355 -33.75 4.97 0.75
CA THR A 355 -34.42 4.09 -0.23
C THR A 355 -33.90 4.42 -1.63
N ASP A 356 -34.77 4.66 -2.62
CA ASP A 356 -34.42 4.82 -4.03
C ASP A 356 -33.78 6.18 -4.38
N LYS A 357 -33.77 7.13 -3.45
CA LYS A 357 -33.23 8.49 -3.63
C LYS A 357 -32.21 8.83 -2.56
N MET A 358 -31.36 9.82 -2.84
CA MET A 358 -30.40 10.33 -1.87
C MET A 358 -31.11 11.15 -0.79
N PHE A 359 -30.74 10.92 0.47
CA PHE A 359 -31.29 11.62 1.62
C PHE A 359 -30.25 12.48 2.33
N LYS A 360 -30.70 13.63 2.83
CA LYS A 360 -29.95 14.50 3.72
C LYS A 360 -30.66 14.61 5.07
N LEU A 361 -29.91 14.45 6.16
CA LEU A 361 -30.35 14.71 7.53
C LEU A 361 -29.51 15.84 8.12
N THR A 362 -30.16 16.88 8.65
CA THR A 362 -29.48 17.98 9.34
C THR A 362 -30.12 18.33 10.66
N ALA A 363 -29.29 18.43 11.71
CA ALA A 363 -29.65 19.00 13.02
C ALA A 363 -28.52 19.94 13.46
N PRO A 364 -28.53 21.22 13.01
CA PRO A 364 -27.40 22.14 13.21
C PRO A 364 -27.03 22.37 14.68
N ASN A 365 -28.03 22.44 15.57
CA ASN A 365 -27.82 22.64 17.01
C ASN A 365 -27.11 21.45 17.70
N LEU A 366 -27.03 20.31 17.02
CA LEU A 366 -26.34 19.10 17.46
C LEU A 366 -25.12 18.79 16.57
N GLY A 367 -24.78 19.64 15.59
CA GLY A 367 -23.67 19.39 14.66
C GLY A 367 -23.89 18.15 13.77
N ILE A 368 -25.14 17.81 13.49
CA ILE A 368 -25.49 16.65 12.66
C ILE A 368 -25.69 17.13 11.23
N GLU A 369 -24.88 16.60 10.32
CA GLU A 369 -25.08 16.64 8.89
C GLU A 369 -24.68 15.28 8.33
N MET A 370 -25.64 14.58 7.72
CA MET A 370 -25.45 13.24 7.17
C MET A 370 -26.09 13.17 5.79
N MET A 371 -25.43 12.45 4.89
CA MET A 371 -25.86 12.20 3.52
C MET A 371 -25.86 10.70 3.30
N ALA A 372 -26.95 10.13 2.78
CA ALA A 372 -27.02 8.72 2.40
C ALA A 372 -27.37 8.61 0.91
N ASP A 373 -26.54 7.88 0.17
CA ASP A 373 -26.72 7.65 -1.26
C ASP A 373 -27.89 6.73 -1.56
N ARG A 374 -28.27 6.60 -2.84
CA ARG A 374 -29.39 5.73 -3.25
C ARG A 374 -29.14 4.29 -2.80
N ASN A 375 -30.11 3.71 -2.10
CA ASN A 375 -30.07 2.41 -1.43
C ASN A 375 -28.91 2.26 -0.44
N GLY A 376 -28.27 3.36 -0.04
CA GLY A 376 -27.15 3.41 0.86
C GLY A 376 -27.55 3.70 2.29
N LEU A 377 -26.55 3.64 3.16
CA LEU A 377 -26.67 4.07 4.55
C LEU A 377 -25.41 4.83 4.95
N THR A 378 -25.56 5.71 5.93
CA THR A 378 -24.47 6.45 6.55
C THR A 378 -24.65 6.39 8.06
N LYS A 379 -23.57 6.11 8.79
CA LYS A 379 -23.59 5.94 10.25
C LYS A 379 -22.71 6.99 10.93
N LYS A 380 -23.13 7.50 12.08
CA LYS A 380 -22.35 8.40 12.93
C LYS A 380 -22.65 8.13 14.41
N THR A 381 -21.61 7.99 15.22
CA THR A 381 -21.74 7.89 16.68
C THR A 381 -21.73 9.30 17.29
N ILE A 382 -22.72 9.63 18.12
CA ILE A 382 -22.93 10.98 18.68
C ILE A 382 -23.23 10.85 20.18
N VAL A 383 -22.67 11.76 20.98
CA VAL A 383 -23.05 11.91 22.40
C VAL A 383 -24.04 13.05 22.55
N PHE A 384 -25.21 12.77 23.13
CA PHE A 384 -26.28 13.74 23.31
C PHE A 384 -26.22 14.38 24.72
N ASP A 385 -25.25 15.27 24.93
CA ASP A 385 -24.94 15.87 26.25
C ASP A 385 -25.82 17.05 26.67
N LYS A 386 -26.55 17.65 25.74
CA LYS A 386 -27.39 18.83 26.00
C LYS A 386 -28.84 18.40 26.13
N LYS A 387 -29.47 18.70 27.28
CA LYS A 387 -30.91 18.52 27.45
C LYS A 387 -31.70 19.48 26.56
N GLY A 388 -32.88 19.05 26.13
CA GLY A 388 -33.82 19.87 25.38
C GLY A 388 -34.42 19.18 24.17
N ASN A 389 -35.20 19.94 23.42
CA ASN A 389 -35.81 19.49 22.17
C ASN A 389 -35.06 20.12 20.98
N PHE A 390 -34.41 19.27 20.19
CA PHE A 390 -33.60 19.67 19.05
C PHE A 390 -34.25 19.22 17.76
N LYS A 391 -34.69 20.20 16.96
CA LYS A 391 -35.27 19.93 15.64
C LYS A 391 -34.22 19.44 14.67
N PHE A 392 -34.59 18.47 13.84
CA PHE A 392 -33.85 18.07 12.66
C PHE A 392 -34.75 18.15 11.41
N SER A 393 -34.13 18.31 10.26
CA SER A 393 -34.78 18.19 8.96
C SER A 393 -34.20 16.99 8.20
N CYS A 394 -35.06 16.22 7.57
CA CYS A 394 -34.66 15.05 6.79
C CYS A 394 -35.52 14.90 5.54
N GLY A 395 -34.89 14.67 4.39
CA GLY A 395 -35.62 14.52 3.12
C GLY A 395 -34.67 14.33 1.94
N PHE A 396 -35.21 14.38 0.72
CA PHE A 396 -34.39 14.27 -0.49
C PHE A 396 -33.35 15.39 -0.57
N HIS A 397 -32.18 15.05 -1.09
CA HIS A 397 -31.16 16.05 -1.37
C HIS A 397 -31.59 16.96 -2.54
N GLY A 398 -31.66 18.27 -2.30
CA GLY A 398 -31.86 19.30 -3.33
C GLY A 398 -33.29 19.50 -3.85
N VAL A 399 -34.28 18.69 -3.43
CA VAL A 399 -35.65 18.76 -3.96
C VAL A 399 -36.70 18.45 -2.87
N GLY A 400 -37.77 19.24 -2.78
CA GLY A 400 -38.95 18.95 -1.95
C GLY A 400 -38.91 19.55 -0.54
N LYS A 401 -40.05 19.48 0.17
CA LYS A 401 -40.14 19.89 1.59
C LYS A 401 -39.60 18.75 2.47
N PRO A 402 -38.61 18.99 3.35
CA PRO A 402 -38.12 17.97 4.25
C PRO A 402 -39.16 17.63 5.32
N THR A 403 -39.10 16.40 5.81
CA THR A 403 -39.72 16.01 7.08
C THR A 403 -39.02 16.75 8.20
N LEU A 404 -39.80 17.36 9.10
CA LEU A 404 -39.28 17.96 10.32
C LEU A 404 -39.48 16.96 11.44
N GLY A 405 -38.40 16.64 12.14
CA GLY A 405 -38.43 15.79 13.33
C GLY A 405 -37.73 16.43 14.52
N SER A 406 -37.67 15.71 15.64
CA SER A 406 -37.02 16.16 16.87
C SER A 406 -36.29 15.05 17.62
N PHE A 407 -35.12 15.40 18.16
CA PHE A 407 -34.49 14.68 19.26
C PHE A 407 -34.92 15.33 20.58
N GLU A 408 -35.62 14.59 21.43
CA GLU A 408 -35.98 14.99 22.79
C GLU A 408 -35.01 14.32 23.76
N ILE A 409 -34.22 15.13 24.47
CA ILE A 409 -33.14 14.66 25.35
C ILE A 409 -33.49 15.08 26.78
N GLU A 410 -33.82 14.08 27.60
CA GLU A 410 -34.27 14.23 28.99
C GLU A 410 -33.14 14.21 30.02
#